data_AF-A0A9E1MTV8-F1
#
_entry.id   AF-A0A9E1MTV8-F1
#
_cell.length_a   1.000
_cell.length_b   1.000
_cell.length_c   1.000
_cell.angle_alpha   90.00
_cell.angle_beta   90.00
_cell.angle_gamma   90.00
#
_symmetry.space_group_name_H-M   'P 1'
#
loop_
_entity.id
_entity.type
_entity.pdbx_description
1 polymer ?
#
loop_
_entity_poly.entity_id
_entity_poly.type
_entity_poly.pdbx_seq_one_letter_code
_entity_poly.pdbx_strand_id
1 'polypeptide(L)'
;LRTSKKIYTKSLAASVIYNHGEDKAGDIISGWVNNLAATPNAKDSHVMNAILAGQCDVGLVNTYYFGRLVAKKPNAPLKLFWANQDTTGVHVNVSGAGVTKHASNAKGATQLLEWLSSSKAQAIYGSLNKEYPANQNIASDDVVSAWGSFKQDDMNLSQAGILQAKAVKLMQMKGYK
;
A
#
# COMPACT_ATOMS: atom_id res chain seq x y z
N LEU A 1 5.99 4.57 -11.92
CA LEU A 1 5.67 4.72 -10.48
C LEU A 1 4.43 5.61 -10.27
N ARG A 2 3.89 5.66 -9.04
CA ARG A 2 2.87 6.65 -8.60
C ARG A 2 3.56 7.90 -8.04
N THR A 3 2.93 9.08 -8.13
CA THR A 3 3.55 10.32 -7.62
C THR A 3 3.91 10.28 -6.13
N SER A 4 4.94 11.03 -5.74
CA SER A 4 5.38 11.21 -4.34
C SER A 4 4.35 11.96 -3.48
N LYS A 5 3.41 12.67 -4.11
CA LYS A 5 2.34 13.42 -3.42
C LYS A 5 1.32 12.51 -2.72
N LYS A 6 1.21 11.24 -3.13
CA LYS A 6 0.22 10.30 -2.60
C LYS A 6 0.65 9.74 -1.24
N ILE A 7 -0.29 9.66 -0.31
CA ILE A 7 -0.03 9.19 1.06
C ILE A 7 0.65 7.81 1.07
N TYR A 8 0.22 6.91 0.20
CA TYR A 8 0.79 5.59 0.04
C TYR A 8 2.29 5.62 -0.32
N THR A 9 2.69 6.52 -1.24
CA THR A 9 4.10 6.67 -1.62
C THR A 9 4.92 7.27 -0.47
N LYS A 10 4.33 8.20 0.29
CA LYS A 10 4.95 8.77 1.50
C LYS A 10 5.16 7.71 2.58
N SER A 11 4.15 6.87 2.83
CA SER A 11 4.25 5.77 3.82
C SER A 11 5.28 4.72 3.40
N LEU A 12 5.34 4.38 2.11
CA LEU A 12 6.38 3.47 1.59
C LEU A 12 7.78 4.07 1.74
N ALA A 13 7.98 5.35 1.37
CA ALA A 13 9.28 6.00 1.56
C ALA A 13 9.65 6.10 3.06
N ALA A 14 8.67 6.30 3.94
CA ALA A 14 8.88 6.27 5.38
C ALA A 14 9.30 4.88 5.89
N SER A 15 8.74 3.78 5.35
CA SER A 15 9.18 2.44 5.72
C SER A 15 10.59 2.11 5.22
N VAL A 16 10.96 2.62 4.04
CA VAL A 16 12.34 2.51 3.55
C VAL A 16 13.31 3.25 4.48
N ILE A 17 12.97 4.47 4.94
CA ILE A 17 13.77 5.21 5.93
C ILE A 17 13.86 4.44 7.25
N TYR A 18 12.74 3.92 7.74
CA TYR A 18 12.69 3.16 9.00
C TYR A 18 13.63 1.94 8.95
N ASN A 19 13.58 1.16 7.87
CA ASN A 19 14.32 -0.09 7.74
C ASN A 19 15.79 0.08 7.32
N HIS A 20 16.17 1.19 6.71
CA HIS A 20 17.50 1.36 6.10
C HIS A 20 18.27 2.61 6.55
N GLY A 21 17.63 3.51 7.31
CA GLY A 21 18.18 4.84 7.58
C GLY A 21 18.05 5.78 6.38
N GLU A 22 18.25 7.07 6.63
CA GLU A 22 17.98 8.13 5.65
C GLU A 22 18.94 8.08 4.44
N ASP A 23 20.22 7.80 4.67
CA ASP A 23 21.23 7.78 3.59
C ASP A 23 20.93 6.68 2.57
N LYS A 24 20.81 5.44 3.04
CA LYS A 24 20.51 4.29 2.18
C LYS A 24 19.12 4.38 1.55
N ALA A 25 18.13 4.93 2.27
CA ALA A 25 16.83 5.24 1.69
C ALA A 25 16.94 6.26 0.54
N GLY A 26 17.83 7.25 0.69
CA GLY A 26 18.14 8.23 -0.34
C GLY A 26 18.68 7.59 -1.61
N ASP A 27 19.58 6.62 -1.48
CA ASP A 27 20.15 5.88 -2.61
C ASP A 27 19.09 5.03 -3.32
N ILE A 28 18.26 4.32 -2.55
CA ILE A 28 17.15 3.51 -3.08
C ILE A 28 16.17 4.40 -3.87
N ILE A 29 15.73 5.52 -3.29
CA ILE A 29 14.79 6.43 -3.94
C ILE A 29 15.42 7.07 -5.18
N SER A 30 16.71 7.41 -5.15
CA SER A 30 17.42 7.92 -6.33
C SER A 30 17.43 6.87 -7.43
N GLY A 31 17.68 5.60 -7.10
CA GLY A 31 17.59 4.48 -8.03
C GLY A 31 16.18 4.35 -8.65
N TRP A 32 15.12 4.55 -7.86
CA TRP A 32 13.75 4.55 -8.40
C TRP A 32 13.49 5.68 -9.39
N VAL A 33 13.96 6.89 -9.07
CA VAL A 33 13.78 8.08 -9.92
C VAL A 33 14.59 7.96 -11.20
N ASN A 34 15.84 7.51 -11.12
CA ASN A 34 16.73 7.36 -12.28
C ASN A 34 16.25 6.28 -13.25
N ASN A 35 15.47 5.30 -12.78
CA ASN A 35 14.88 4.23 -13.60
C ASN A 35 13.45 4.53 -14.06
N LEU A 36 12.98 5.77 -13.95
CA LEU A 36 11.65 6.13 -14.44
C LEU A 36 11.59 6.08 -15.97
N ALA A 37 10.84 5.11 -16.51
CA ALA A 37 10.48 5.06 -17.93
C ALA A 37 9.48 6.17 -18.35
N ALA A 38 8.82 6.79 -17.37
CA ALA A 38 7.79 7.81 -17.60
C ALA A 38 7.60 8.70 -16.36
N THR A 39 6.98 9.86 -16.54
CA THR A 39 6.53 10.70 -15.43
C THR A 39 5.62 9.90 -14.48
N PRO A 40 5.82 9.98 -13.14
CA PRO A 40 4.99 9.27 -12.19
C PRO A 40 3.48 9.55 -12.36
N ASN A 41 2.69 8.48 -12.27
CA ASN A 41 1.25 8.51 -12.49
C ASN A 41 0.47 8.93 -11.24
N ALA A 42 -0.68 9.59 -11.42
CA ALA A 42 -1.54 9.99 -10.31
C ALA A 42 -2.31 8.84 -9.65
N LYS A 43 -2.47 7.70 -10.33
CA LYS A 43 -3.28 6.55 -9.89
C LYS A 43 -2.57 5.24 -10.23
N ASP A 44 -2.72 4.24 -9.38
CA ASP A 44 -2.16 2.89 -9.61
C ASP A 44 -2.75 2.20 -10.84
N SER A 45 -4.03 2.44 -11.14
CA SER A 45 -4.65 1.95 -12.37
C SER A 45 -3.93 2.45 -13.62
N HIS A 46 -3.36 3.66 -13.59
CA HIS A 46 -2.59 4.19 -14.71
C HIS A 46 -1.19 3.58 -14.76
N VAL A 47 -0.59 3.24 -13.61
CA VAL A 47 0.67 2.47 -13.56
C VAL A 47 0.48 1.12 -14.24
N MET A 48 -0.57 0.37 -13.90
CA MET A 48 -0.86 -0.91 -14.55
C MET A 48 -1.21 -0.76 -16.03
N ASN A 49 -1.98 0.26 -16.41
CA ASN A 49 -2.27 0.53 -17.82
C ASN A 49 -1.00 0.87 -18.62
N ALA A 50 -0.05 1.59 -18.04
CA ALA A 50 1.24 1.89 -18.68
C ALA A 50 2.05 0.61 -18.93
N ILE A 51 2.06 -0.32 -17.97
CA ILE A 51 2.71 -1.63 -18.15
C ILE A 51 2.01 -2.44 -19.26
N LEU A 52 0.68 -2.51 -19.23
CA LEU A 52 -0.11 -3.19 -20.28
C LEU A 52 0.07 -2.57 -21.67
N ALA A 53 0.41 -1.29 -21.76
CA ALA A 53 0.71 -0.59 -23.00
C ALA A 53 2.17 -0.73 -23.45
N GLY A 54 3.01 -1.48 -22.71
CA GLY A 54 4.42 -1.68 -23.03
C GLY A 54 5.32 -0.47 -22.72
N GLN A 55 4.85 0.50 -21.94
CA GLN A 55 5.65 1.69 -21.59
C GLN A 55 6.72 1.39 -20.54
N CYS A 56 6.50 0.41 -19.68
CA CYS A 56 7.45 -0.05 -18.66
C CYS A 56 7.13 -1.48 -18.22
N ASP A 57 8.11 -2.20 -17.68
CA ASP A 57 7.93 -3.61 -17.32
C ASP A 57 7.39 -3.83 -15.90
N VAL A 58 7.62 -2.88 -15.00
CA VAL A 58 7.30 -3.00 -13.57
C VAL A 58 6.80 -1.69 -12.97
N GLY A 59 5.98 -1.80 -11.93
CA GLY A 59 5.47 -0.66 -11.17
C GLY A 59 5.08 -1.02 -9.76
N LEU A 60 5.00 -0.01 -8.89
CA LEU A 60 4.57 -0.14 -7.51
C LEU A 60 3.12 0.33 -7.38
N VAL A 61 2.25 -0.56 -6.90
CA VAL A 61 0.81 -0.33 -6.75
C VAL A 61 0.28 -0.97 -5.47
N ASN A 62 -0.83 -0.48 -4.94
CA ASN A 62 -1.57 -1.17 -3.90
C ASN A 62 -2.33 -2.35 -4.55
N THR A 63 -2.28 -3.50 -3.91
CA THR A 63 -2.80 -4.79 -4.41
C THR A 63 -4.28 -4.76 -4.77
N TYR A 64 -5.09 -4.03 -4.02
CA TYR A 64 -6.53 -3.95 -4.29
C TYR A 64 -6.86 -3.32 -5.65
N TYR A 65 -5.99 -2.47 -6.21
CA TYR A 65 -6.19 -1.99 -7.59
C TYR A 65 -5.97 -3.10 -8.60
N PHE A 66 -4.99 -3.98 -8.38
CA PHE A 66 -4.79 -5.18 -9.18
C PHE A 66 -6.02 -6.10 -9.07
N GLY A 67 -6.57 -6.30 -7.87
CA GLY A 67 -7.84 -7.01 -7.67
C GLY A 67 -9.00 -6.45 -8.50
N ARG A 68 -9.16 -5.13 -8.54
CA ARG A 68 -10.15 -4.46 -9.39
C ARG A 68 -9.86 -4.61 -10.89
N LEU A 69 -8.60 -4.68 -11.28
CA LEU A 69 -8.20 -4.90 -12.67
C LEU A 69 -8.57 -6.31 -13.11
N VAL A 70 -8.16 -7.34 -12.36
CA VAL A 70 -8.42 -8.75 -12.72
C VAL A 70 -9.91 -9.08 -12.66
N ALA A 71 -10.69 -8.44 -11.78
CA ALA A 71 -12.14 -8.56 -11.80
C ALA A 71 -12.79 -8.04 -13.10
N LYS A 72 -12.17 -7.05 -13.77
CA LYS A 72 -12.64 -6.49 -15.05
C LYS A 72 -12.00 -7.16 -16.27
N LYS A 73 -10.76 -7.64 -16.11
CA LYS A 73 -9.92 -8.24 -17.16
C LYS A 73 -9.18 -9.44 -16.57
N PRO A 74 -9.85 -10.60 -16.44
CA PRO A 74 -9.26 -11.78 -15.78
C PRO A 74 -7.94 -12.26 -16.41
N ASN A 75 -7.80 -12.06 -17.73
CA ASN A 75 -6.63 -12.48 -18.50
C ASN A 75 -5.61 -11.33 -18.71
N ALA A 76 -5.64 -10.28 -17.87
CA ALA A 76 -4.63 -9.23 -17.95
C ALA A 76 -3.23 -9.84 -17.70
N PRO A 77 -2.24 -9.64 -18.59
CA PRO A 77 -0.91 -10.22 -18.47
C PRO A 77 -0.05 -9.47 -17.43
N LEU A 78 -0.57 -9.36 -16.21
CA LEU A 78 0.10 -8.76 -15.05
C LEU A 78 0.07 -9.75 -13.89
N LYS A 79 1.12 -9.72 -13.07
CA LYS A 79 1.21 -10.50 -11.83
C LYS A 79 1.71 -9.62 -10.71
N LEU A 80 1.31 -9.95 -9.48
CA LEU A 80 1.89 -9.36 -8.29
C LEU A 80 3.25 -10.01 -7.98
N PHE A 81 4.13 -9.24 -7.37
CA PHE A 81 5.40 -9.70 -6.82
C PHE A 81 5.56 -9.13 -5.42
N TRP A 82 5.77 -10.01 -4.44
CA TRP A 82 5.97 -9.62 -3.05
C TRP A 82 7.45 -9.29 -2.84
N ALA A 83 7.76 -8.01 -2.62
CA ALA A 83 9.14 -7.57 -2.41
C ALA A 83 9.67 -7.96 -1.02
N ASN A 84 10.99 -7.93 -0.86
CA ASN A 84 11.69 -8.01 0.43
C ASN A 84 11.41 -9.27 1.28
N GLN A 85 11.02 -10.40 0.66
CA GLN A 85 10.61 -11.60 1.39
C GLN A 85 11.75 -12.23 2.22
N ASP A 86 13.00 -12.09 1.76
CA ASP A 86 14.19 -12.58 2.48
C ASP A 86 14.76 -11.58 3.50
N THR A 87 14.13 -10.40 3.63
CA THR A 87 14.62 -9.32 4.51
C THR A 87 13.51 -8.83 5.44
N THR A 88 12.97 -7.64 5.19
CA THR A 88 11.99 -6.97 6.04
C THR A 88 10.58 -7.52 5.89
N GLY A 89 10.24 -8.09 4.73
CA GLY A 89 8.86 -8.29 4.30
C GLY A 89 8.33 -7.08 3.50
N VAL A 90 7.18 -7.27 2.86
CA VAL A 90 6.56 -6.24 2.02
C VAL A 90 5.88 -5.17 2.88
N HIS A 91 6.00 -3.91 2.48
CA HIS A 91 5.27 -2.82 3.14
C HIS A 91 3.75 -3.05 3.07
N VAL A 92 3.10 -3.04 4.23
CA VAL A 92 1.64 -3.08 4.39
C VAL A 92 1.17 -1.75 4.98
N ASN A 93 -0.01 -1.30 4.55
CA ASN A 93 -0.68 -0.11 5.05
C ASN A 93 -2.15 -0.46 5.33
N VAL A 94 -2.91 0.43 5.97
CA VAL A 94 -4.27 0.12 6.43
C VAL A 94 -5.28 1.19 6.02
N SER A 95 -6.52 0.73 5.83
CA SER A 95 -7.70 1.57 6.02
C SER A 95 -8.01 1.63 7.51
N GLY A 96 -7.86 2.81 8.12
CA GLY A 96 -8.03 3.02 9.56
C GLY A 96 -9.25 3.88 9.91
N ALA A 97 -9.70 3.77 11.15
CA ALA A 97 -10.75 4.61 11.72
C ALA A 97 -10.46 4.90 13.21
N GLY A 98 -11.08 5.96 13.74
CA GLY A 98 -10.93 6.34 15.14
C GLY A 98 -12.09 7.20 15.63
N VAL A 99 -12.30 7.21 16.95
CA VAL A 99 -13.31 8.08 17.58
C VAL A 99 -12.73 9.48 17.73
N THR A 100 -13.46 10.49 17.27
CA THR A 100 -13.00 11.88 17.36
C THR A 100 -13.09 12.39 18.81
N LYS A 101 -12.20 13.31 19.17
CA LYS A 101 -12.11 13.87 20.54
C LYS A 101 -13.42 14.46 21.06
N HIS A 102 -14.29 14.94 20.17
CA HIS A 102 -15.55 15.60 20.50
C HIS A 102 -16.78 14.85 19.96
N ALA A 103 -16.68 13.52 19.82
CA ALA A 103 -17.80 12.69 19.36
C ALA A 103 -19.01 12.83 20.30
N SER A 104 -20.14 13.30 19.77
CA SER A 104 -21.40 13.44 20.53
C SER A 104 -21.99 12.09 20.97
N ASN A 105 -21.61 10.99 20.29
CA ASN A 105 -21.93 9.62 20.67
C ASN A 105 -20.68 8.73 20.60
N ALA A 106 -19.73 8.94 21.52
CA ALA A 106 -18.49 8.17 21.58
C ALA A 106 -18.75 6.66 21.76
N LYS A 107 -19.73 6.27 22.59
CA LYS A 107 -20.08 4.86 22.83
C LYS A 107 -20.53 4.16 21.54
N GLY A 108 -21.43 4.77 20.78
CA GLY A 108 -21.88 4.23 19.50
C GLY A 108 -20.76 4.17 18.46
N ALA A 109 -19.86 5.16 18.44
CA ALA A 109 -18.68 5.14 17.57
C ALA A 109 -17.74 3.97 17.93
N THR A 110 -17.50 3.70 19.22
CA THR A 110 -16.73 2.53 19.67
C THR A 110 -17.38 1.23 19.22
N GLN A 111 -18.70 1.08 19.41
CA GLN A 111 -19.44 -0.10 18.95
C GLN A 111 -19.34 -0.32 17.44
N LEU A 112 -19.32 0.77 16.65
CA LEU A 112 -19.08 0.68 15.22
C LEU A 112 -17.68 0.15 14.90
N LEU A 113 -16.64 0.64 15.59
CA LEU A 113 -15.26 0.15 15.39
C LEU A 113 -15.11 -1.33 15.79
N GLU A 114 -15.73 -1.74 16.89
CA GLU A 114 -15.80 -3.14 17.32
C GLU A 114 -16.52 -4.02 16.29
N TRP A 115 -17.64 -3.53 15.74
CA TRP A 115 -18.33 -4.25 14.69
C TRP A 115 -17.49 -4.33 13.41
N LEU A 116 -16.81 -3.26 13.01
CA LEU A 116 -15.94 -3.24 11.84
C LEU A 116 -14.76 -4.21 11.94
N SER A 117 -14.28 -4.53 13.15
CA SER A 117 -13.22 -5.53 13.37
C SER A 117 -13.75 -6.98 13.49
N SER A 118 -15.07 -7.17 13.59
CA SER A 118 -15.69 -8.50 13.64
C SER A 118 -15.46 -9.29 12.34
N SER A 119 -15.49 -10.62 12.44
CA SER A 119 -15.35 -11.52 11.28
C SER A 119 -16.35 -11.22 10.16
N LYS A 120 -17.61 -10.90 10.52
CA LYS A 120 -18.66 -10.59 9.55
C LYS A 120 -18.36 -9.32 8.76
N ALA A 121 -18.00 -8.24 9.43
CA ALA A 121 -17.71 -6.98 8.76
C ALA A 121 -16.43 -7.10 7.92
N GLN A 122 -15.36 -7.69 8.48
CA GLN A 122 -14.09 -7.86 7.78
C GLN A 122 -14.23 -8.72 6.50
N ALA A 123 -15.07 -9.77 6.52
CA ALA A 123 -15.38 -10.56 5.33
C ALA A 123 -16.07 -9.71 4.24
N ILE A 124 -17.03 -8.87 4.62
CA ILE A 124 -17.73 -7.98 3.69
C ILE A 124 -16.76 -6.94 3.10
N TYR A 125 -16.07 -6.17 3.95
CA TYR A 125 -15.22 -5.06 3.49
C TYR A 125 -13.98 -5.54 2.74
N GLY A 126 -13.32 -6.61 3.22
CA GLY A 126 -12.17 -7.21 2.54
C GLY A 126 -12.53 -7.69 1.13
N SER A 127 -13.64 -8.42 0.98
CA SER A 127 -14.08 -8.92 -0.32
C SER A 127 -14.52 -7.82 -1.29
N LEU A 128 -15.32 -6.86 -0.82
CA LEU A 128 -15.82 -5.77 -1.66
C LEU A 128 -14.69 -4.91 -2.20
N ASN A 129 -13.69 -4.61 -1.37
CA ASN A 129 -12.60 -3.73 -1.79
C ASN A 129 -11.39 -4.47 -2.34
N LYS A 130 -11.34 -5.81 -2.26
CA LYS A 130 -10.17 -6.65 -2.57
C LYS A 130 -8.96 -6.30 -1.71
N GLU A 131 -9.22 -6.06 -0.42
CA GLU A 131 -8.20 -5.85 0.62
C GLU A 131 -8.01 -7.11 1.47
N TYR A 132 -6.87 -7.17 2.16
CA TYR A 132 -6.63 -8.18 3.19
C TYR A 132 -7.37 -7.78 4.48
N PRO A 133 -8.11 -8.70 5.13
CA PRO A 133 -8.69 -8.45 6.44
C PRO A 133 -7.63 -8.09 7.48
N ALA A 134 -7.95 -7.13 8.35
CA ALA A 134 -7.14 -6.83 9.53
C ALA A 134 -7.30 -7.90 10.63
N ASN A 135 -8.46 -8.57 10.67
CA ASN A 135 -8.70 -9.69 11.57
C ASN A 135 -8.05 -10.96 10.99
N GLN A 136 -6.97 -11.42 11.64
CA GLN A 136 -6.17 -12.57 11.20
C GLN A 136 -6.90 -13.92 11.35
N ASN A 137 -8.05 -13.96 12.04
CA ASN A 137 -8.83 -15.20 12.22
C ASN A 137 -9.79 -15.48 11.05
N ILE A 138 -9.77 -14.66 10.00
CA ILE A 138 -10.59 -14.89 8.81
C ILE A 138 -9.73 -14.97 7.55
N ALA A 139 -10.17 -15.80 6.61
CA ALA A 139 -9.58 -15.85 5.30
C ALA A 139 -9.92 -14.60 4.48
N SER A 140 -9.03 -14.24 3.57
CA SER A 140 -9.30 -13.26 2.52
C SER A 140 -10.25 -13.84 1.47
N ASP A 141 -10.88 -12.96 0.69
CA ASP A 141 -11.63 -13.31 -0.52
C ASP A 141 -10.81 -14.17 -1.50
N ASP A 142 -11.46 -15.07 -2.24
CA ASP A 142 -10.79 -16.03 -3.14
C ASP A 142 -9.82 -15.35 -4.11
N VAL A 143 -10.18 -14.18 -4.65
CA VAL A 143 -9.32 -13.42 -5.56
C VAL A 143 -8.04 -12.98 -4.85
N VAL A 144 -8.16 -12.52 -3.61
CA VAL A 144 -7.02 -12.06 -2.80
C VAL A 144 -6.16 -13.25 -2.36
N SER A 145 -6.80 -14.34 -1.92
CA SER A 145 -6.14 -15.58 -1.49
C SER A 145 -5.35 -16.24 -2.63
N ALA A 146 -5.81 -16.11 -3.88
CA ALA A 146 -5.12 -16.64 -5.06
C ALA A 146 -3.76 -15.97 -5.35
N TRP A 147 -3.42 -14.84 -4.71
CA TRP A 147 -2.13 -14.17 -4.88
C TRP A 147 -1.00 -14.77 -4.02
N GLY A 148 -1.33 -15.77 -3.20
CA GLY A 148 -0.38 -16.46 -2.34
C GLY A 148 -0.05 -15.71 -1.05
N SER A 149 0.69 -16.38 -0.17
CA SER A 149 1.17 -15.81 1.08
C SER A 149 2.38 -14.91 0.88
N PHE A 150 2.58 -13.98 1.81
CA PHE A 150 3.76 -13.13 1.85
C PHE A 150 4.14 -12.78 3.30
N LYS A 151 5.42 -12.52 3.53
CA LYS A 151 5.94 -11.90 4.74
C LYS A 151 5.66 -10.40 4.70
N GLN A 152 5.01 -9.89 5.75
CA GLN A 152 4.74 -8.46 5.93
C GLN A 152 5.94 -7.78 6.61
N ASP A 153 6.12 -6.49 6.34
CA ASP A 153 7.01 -5.62 7.10
C ASP A 153 6.45 -5.42 8.52
N ASP A 154 7.23 -5.79 9.53
CA ASP A 154 6.86 -5.71 10.95
C ASP A 154 6.95 -4.27 11.52
N MET A 155 7.32 -3.27 10.70
CA MET A 155 7.29 -1.87 11.10
C MET A 155 5.91 -1.47 11.65
N ASN A 156 5.88 -0.98 12.89
CA ASN A 156 4.66 -0.39 13.44
C ASN A 156 4.22 0.80 12.57
N LEU A 157 3.02 0.74 12.00
CA LEU A 157 2.57 1.69 11.00
C LEU A 157 2.52 3.15 11.48
N SER A 158 2.45 3.40 12.79
CA SER A 158 2.57 4.76 13.35
C SER A 158 3.91 5.44 12.98
N GLN A 159 4.97 4.65 12.76
CA GLN A 159 6.27 5.15 12.30
C GLN A 159 6.18 5.81 10.92
N ALA A 160 5.29 5.34 10.05
CA ALA A 160 5.04 5.99 8.77
C ALA A 160 4.50 7.42 8.93
N GLY A 161 3.73 7.68 10.01
CA GLY A 161 3.28 9.02 10.38
C GLY A 161 4.41 9.88 10.94
N ILE A 162 5.19 9.34 11.88
CA ILE A 162 6.34 10.01 12.52
C ILE A 162 7.40 10.43 11.48
N LEU A 163 7.70 9.54 10.54
CA LEU A 163 8.73 9.75 9.51
C LEU A 163 8.21 10.45 8.26
N GLN A 164 6.92 10.78 8.18
CA GLN A 164 6.31 11.28 6.93
C GLN A 164 6.99 12.55 6.43
N ALA A 165 7.28 13.51 7.32
CA ALA A 165 7.93 14.76 6.94
C ALA A 165 9.34 14.52 6.37
N LYS A 166 10.11 13.60 6.98
CA LYS A 166 11.42 13.19 6.48
C LYS A 166 11.31 12.51 5.11
N ALA A 167 10.35 11.59 4.96
CA ALA A 167 10.09 10.91 3.69
C ALA A 167 9.74 11.88 2.55
N VAL A 168 8.88 12.87 2.82
CA VAL A 168 8.53 13.92 1.84
C VAL A 168 9.77 14.74 1.47
N LYS A 169 10.54 15.20 2.45
CA LYS A 169 11.77 15.97 2.21
C LYS A 169 12.78 15.18 1.39
N LEU A 170 13.03 13.92 1.75
CA LEU A 170 13.97 13.05 1.05
C LEU A 170 13.54 12.84 -0.41
N MET A 171 12.27 12.48 -0.64
CA MET A 171 11.74 12.32 -2.00
C MET A 171 11.87 13.60 -2.83
N GLN A 172 11.61 14.78 -2.25
CA GLN A 172 11.79 16.07 -2.92
C GLN A 172 13.26 16.32 -3.28
N MET A 173 14.19 16.10 -2.34
CA MET A 173 15.63 16.25 -2.58
C MET A 173 16.14 15.31 -3.68
N LYS A 174 15.56 14.11 -3.81
CA LYS A 174 15.90 13.15 -4.87
C LYS A 174 15.10 13.34 -6.17
N GLY A 175 14.33 14.43 -6.29
CA GLY A 175 13.60 14.75 -7.53
C GLY A 175 12.38 13.86 -7.81
N TYR A 176 11.86 13.12 -6.83
CA TYR A 176 10.69 12.27 -7.01
C TYR A 176 9.41 13.11 -7.05
N LYS A 177 8.82 13.25 -8.25
CA LYS A 177 7.62 14.05 -8.55
C LYS A 177 6.29 13.43 -8.08
#